data_AF-V5HE82-F1
#
_entry.id   AF-V5HE82-F1
#
_cell.length_a   1.000
_cell.length_b   1.000
_cell.length_c   1.000
_cell.angle_alpha   90.00
_cell.angle_beta   90.00
_cell.angle_gamma   90.00
#
_symmetry.space_group_name_H-M   'P 1'
#
loop_
_entity.id
_entity.type
_entity.pdbx_description
1 polymer ?
#
loop_
_entity_poly.entity_id
_entity_poly.type
_entity_poly.pdbx_seq_one_letter_code
_entity_poly.pdbx_strand_id
1 'polypeptide(L)'
;LDIPLLDPYQKDAEAAVGKISTFSFSQDLTFDVYVQYKEYIGFVKAMDSLRGMKLMYKTPEGRAFAANIKVDFDKSQHLSEESITRRQQEKLKMEALEREREERVLRERQEEERLREAERKRLKEEEELRERKREEKQRRKEERKRREEEERRRRVEEELRRRREEEEERKRLEEEARRRREEEIRKAREEEELRRRYQEELRRKWEEEEARRKREEELWRRQEEEELLRKAREEELRRRLEFQEAVRREEEAEGLRRLKVEGLRKKREEELSGGRKKEGKGKKRREEDRKKRKKRERKRRRSEGREGWSGEEWETSRDVGKRQRGDRELELKRMREEEEQRELQLAKEREEEKRKAEEEEKRRREAQEQRSAAEATRKLQATHLLQELFELVRAQKKREEEEKEAA
;
A
#
# COMPACT_ATOMS: atom_id res chain seq x y z
N LEU A 1 -76.71 23.01 -45.53
CA LEU A 1 -75.78 22.30 -46.42
C LEU A 1 -74.91 21.44 -45.54
N ASP A 2 -74.64 20.20 -45.94
CA ASP A 2 -73.84 19.25 -45.19
C ASP A 2 -72.96 18.42 -46.15
N ILE A 3 -71.78 18.02 -45.68
CA ILE A 3 -70.77 17.28 -46.45
C ILE A 3 -70.19 16.19 -45.53
N PRO A 4 -70.72 14.95 -45.58
CA PRO A 4 -70.26 13.82 -44.76
C PRO A 4 -68.75 13.61 -44.70
N LEU A 5 -68.03 13.85 -45.81
CA LEU A 5 -66.59 13.67 -45.90
C LEU A 5 -65.79 14.56 -44.93
N LEU A 6 -66.37 15.68 -44.48
CA LEU A 6 -65.72 16.66 -43.60
C LEU A 6 -65.89 16.37 -42.10
N ASP A 7 -66.74 15.43 -41.70
CA ASP A 7 -66.86 15.03 -40.29
C ASP A 7 -66.00 13.77 -40.02
N PRO A 8 -64.91 13.85 -39.21
CA PRO A 8 -64.05 12.70 -38.95
C PRO A 8 -64.84 11.50 -38.41
N TYR A 9 -65.75 11.75 -37.47
CA TYR A 9 -66.50 10.72 -36.76
C TYR A 9 -67.57 10.04 -37.64
N GLN A 10 -68.01 10.66 -38.74
CA GLN A 10 -68.94 10.00 -39.67
C GLN A 10 -68.22 8.90 -40.50
N LYS A 11 -66.93 9.05 -40.79
CA LYS A 11 -66.14 8.00 -41.47
C LYS A 11 -66.04 6.74 -40.60
N ASP A 12 -65.79 6.92 -39.31
CA ASP A 12 -65.72 5.81 -38.35
C ASP A 12 -67.09 5.14 -38.15
N ALA A 13 -68.18 5.91 -38.12
CA ALA A 13 -69.53 5.36 -38.04
C ALA A 13 -69.87 4.50 -39.28
N GLU A 14 -69.55 4.96 -40.49
CA GLU A 14 -69.81 4.19 -41.71
C GLU A 14 -68.91 2.95 -41.85
N ALA A 15 -67.69 2.97 -41.31
CA ALA A 15 -66.82 1.81 -41.19
C ALA A 15 -67.33 0.80 -40.14
N ALA A 16 -67.85 1.28 -38.99
CA ALA A 16 -68.34 0.43 -37.90
C ALA A 16 -69.62 -0.35 -38.25
N VAL A 17 -70.41 0.12 -39.21
CA VAL A 17 -71.68 -0.50 -39.66
C VAL A 17 -71.47 -1.75 -40.55
N GLY A 18 -70.24 -2.27 -40.62
CA GLY A 18 -69.97 -3.58 -41.24
C GLY A 18 -70.05 -3.58 -42.78
N LYS A 19 -70.08 -2.41 -43.42
CA LYS A 19 -69.76 -2.26 -44.83
C LYS A 19 -68.29 -2.60 -45.05
N ILE A 20 -67.99 -3.86 -45.32
CA ILE A 20 -66.63 -4.34 -45.64
C ILE A 20 -66.19 -3.70 -46.96
N SER A 21 -65.57 -2.52 -46.87
CA SER A 21 -65.06 -1.75 -48.00
C SER A 21 -63.69 -2.28 -48.42
N THR A 22 -63.66 -3.54 -48.89
CA THR A 22 -62.46 -4.12 -49.47
C THR A 22 -62.08 -3.37 -50.74
N PHE A 23 -61.03 -2.55 -50.64
CA PHE A 23 -60.34 -1.86 -51.74
C PHE A 23 -61.05 -0.60 -52.30
N SER A 24 -61.25 0.40 -51.44
CA SER A 24 -61.84 1.71 -51.78
C SER A 24 -60.86 2.79 -52.28
N PHE A 25 -59.71 2.43 -52.88
CA PHE A 25 -58.66 3.37 -53.35
C PHE A 25 -59.12 4.40 -54.41
N SER A 26 -60.37 4.32 -54.86
CA SER A 26 -61.00 5.26 -55.80
C SER A 26 -62.24 5.99 -55.25
N GLN A 27 -62.62 5.79 -53.98
CA GLN A 27 -63.79 6.47 -53.39
C GLN A 27 -63.49 7.93 -53.02
N ASP A 28 -62.26 8.27 -52.64
CA ASP A 28 -61.83 9.64 -52.29
C ASP A 28 -61.87 10.64 -53.47
N LEU A 29 -62.16 10.18 -54.70
CA LEU A 29 -62.28 11.01 -55.90
C LEU A 29 -63.63 11.73 -56.04
N THR A 30 -64.65 11.34 -55.27
CA THR A 30 -66.02 11.90 -55.34
C THR A 30 -66.65 11.96 -53.95
N PHE A 31 -67.42 13.02 -53.68
CA PHE A 31 -68.09 13.20 -52.39
C PHE A 31 -69.52 13.69 -52.57
N ASP A 32 -70.42 13.24 -51.69
CA ASP A 32 -71.81 13.69 -51.66
C ASP A 32 -71.96 15.01 -50.88
N VAL A 33 -72.88 15.85 -51.34
CA VAL A 33 -73.22 17.14 -50.71
C VAL A 33 -74.73 17.26 -50.60
N TYR A 34 -75.24 17.43 -49.38
CA TYR A 34 -76.67 17.55 -49.12
C TYR A 34 -77.05 19.02 -48.96
N VAL A 35 -78.00 19.51 -49.78
CA VAL A 35 -78.41 20.92 -49.82
C VAL A 35 -79.92 21.05 -49.69
N GLN A 36 -80.37 21.54 -48.53
CA GLN A 36 -81.76 21.92 -48.29
C GLN A 36 -81.95 23.40 -48.64
N TYR A 37 -82.95 23.69 -49.48
CA TYR A 37 -83.35 25.05 -49.85
C TYR A 37 -84.54 25.49 -48.99
N LYS A 38 -84.61 26.79 -48.67
CA LYS A 38 -85.78 27.40 -47.99
C LYS A 38 -87.02 27.49 -48.89
N GLU A 39 -86.81 27.60 -50.20
CA GLU A 39 -87.87 27.78 -51.19
C GLU A 39 -87.77 26.70 -52.27
N TYR A 40 -88.92 26.11 -52.63
CA TYR A 40 -89.03 25.12 -53.70
C TYR A 40 -88.58 25.68 -55.07
N ILE A 41 -88.84 26.97 -55.33
CA ILE A 41 -88.40 27.64 -56.58
C ILE A 41 -86.87 27.69 -56.68
N GLY A 42 -86.17 27.88 -55.57
CA GLY A 42 -84.69 27.82 -55.52
C GLY A 42 -84.17 26.42 -55.78
N PHE A 43 -84.82 25.40 -55.18
CA PHE A 43 -84.49 23.99 -55.40
C PHE A 43 -84.64 23.56 -56.87
N VAL A 44 -85.79 23.85 -57.50
CA VAL A 44 -86.02 23.46 -58.92
C VAL A 44 -85.02 24.14 -59.85
N LYS A 45 -84.79 25.45 -59.67
CA LYS A 45 -83.78 26.18 -60.46
C LYS A 45 -82.38 25.58 -60.29
N ALA A 46 -81.99 25.16 -59.09
CA ALA A 46 -80.70 24.51 -58.87
C ALA A 46 -80.62 23.11 -59.51
N MET A 47 -81.68 22.29 -59.36
CA MET A 47 -81.82 20.99 -60.00
C MET A 47 -81.61 21.07 -61.52
N ASP A 48 -82.35 21.94 -62.20
CA ASP A 48 -82.30 22.04 -63.66
C ASP A 48 -81.04 22.74 -64.16
N SER A 49 -80.44 23.65 -63.39
CA SER A 49 -79.18 24.32 -63.77
C SER A 49 -77.93 23.45 -63.56
N LEU A 50 -77.96 22.48 -62.64
CA LEU A 50 -76.80 21.64 -62.29
C LEU A 50 -76.86 20.24 -62.92
N ARG A 51 -78.04 19.74 -63.31
CA ARG A 51 -78.20 18.42 -63.94
C ARG A 51 -77.42 18.33 -65.25
N GLY A 52 -76.47 17.41 -65.32
CA GLY A 52 -75.63 17.18 -66.51
C GLY A 52 -74.45 18.15 -66.66
N MET A 53 -74.27 19.10 -65.73
CA MET A 53 -73.12 19.99 -65.72
C MET A 53 -71.84 19.30 -65.21
N LYS A 54 -70.70 19.94 -65.44
CA LYS A 54 -69.38 19.48 -64.96
C LYS A 54 -68.64 20.61 -64.27
N LEU A 55 -68.05 20.34 -63.12
CA LEU A 55 -67.10 21.25 -62.48
C LEU A 55 -65.75 21.12 -63.18
N MET A 56 -65.16 22.24 -63.61
CA MET A 56 -63.82 22.30 -64.19
C MET A 56 -62.91 23.12 -63.29
N TYR A 57 -61.93 22.47 -62.66
CA TYR A 57 -60.88 23.14 -61.90
C TYR A 57 -59.61 23.25 -62.75
N LYS A 58 -59.08 24.46 -62.91
CA LYS A 58 -57.82 24.73 -63.62
C LYS A 58 -56.75 25.10 -62.59
N THR A 59 -55.64 24.38 -62.56
CA THR A 59 -54.50 24.74 -61.69
C THR A 59 -53.70 25.89 -62.31
N PRO A 60 -52.91 26.63 -61.50
CA PRO A 60 -51.94 27.61 -62.01
C PRO A 60 -50.91 27.00 -62.98
N GLU A 61 -50.67 25.69 -62.90
CA GLU A 61 -49.78 24.92 -63.79
C GLU A 61 -50.40 24.65 -65.18
N GLY A 62 -51.61 25.13 -65.45
CA GLY A 62 -52.33 24.91 -66.71
C GLY A 62 -53.02 23.53 -66.83
N ARG A 63 -52.95 22.68 -65.80
CA ARG A 63 -53.67 21.40 -65.77
C ARG A 63 -55.15 21.63 -65.50
N ALA A 64 -56.02 20.87 -66.16
CA ALA A 64 -57.46 20.94 -65.99
C ALA A 64 -58.03 19.62 -65.50
N PHE A 65 -58.72 19.66 -64.35
CA PHE A 65 -59.47 18.54 -63.79
C PHE A 65 -60.96 18.79 -64.01
N ALA A 66 -61.70 17.75 -64.40
CA ALA A 66 -63.14 17.84 -64.66
C ALA A 66 -63.90 16.75 -63.92
N ALA A 67 -64.87 17.14 -63.08
CA ALA A 67 -65.76 16.25 -62.35
C ALA A 67 -67.21 16.41 -62.84
N ASN A 68 -67.91 15.30 -63.05
CA ASN A 68 -69.33 15.34 -63.43
C ASN A 68 -70.18 15.68 -62.19
N ILE A 69 -71.14 16.60 -62.31
CA ILE A 69 -72.13 16.84 -61.25
C ILE A 69 -73.28 15.85 -61.43
N LYS A 70 -73.53 15.02 -60.41
CA LYS A 70 -74.72 14.18 -60.31
C LYS A 70 -75.67 14.83 -59.30
N VAL A 71 -76.94 15.00 -59.69
CA VAL A 71 -77.96 15.68 -58.86
C VAL A 71 -79.21 14.80 -58.81
N ASP A 72 -79.51 14.30 -57.62
CA ASP A 72 -80.65 13.43 -57.33
C ASP A 72 -81.45 13.99 -56.14
N PHE A 73 -82.69 13.52 -55.99
CA PHE A 73 -83.48 13.78 -54.78
C PHE A 73 -82.94 12.94 -53.61
N ASP A 74 -82.78 13.56 -52.44
CA ASP A 74 -82.43 12.84 -51.22
C ASP A 74 -83.58 11.89 -50.81
N LYS A 75 -83.31 10.58 -50.87
CA LYS A 75 -84.21 9.50 -50.41
C LYS A 75 -83.87 9.01 -49.01
N SER A 76 -82.75 9.45 -48.45
CA SER A 76 -82.23 9.04 -47.13
C SER A 76 -82.66 9.97 -45.99
N GLN A 77 -83.23 11.14 -46.32
CA GLN A 77 -83.62 12.17 -45.36
C GLN A 77 -82.44 12.58 -44.46
N HIS A 78 -81.27 12.78 -45.07
CA HIS A 78 -79.99 13.08 -44.41
C HIS A 78 -80.00 14.41 -43.62
N LEU A 79 -80.81 15.36 -44.10
CA LEU A 79 -81.06 16.67 -43.48
C LEU A 79 -82.39 16.74 -42.71
N SER A 80 -82.98 15.61 -42.34
CA SER A 80 -84.07 15.58 -41.35
C SER A 80 -83.52 15.83 -39.95
N GLU A 81 -84.37 16.37 -39.06
CA GLU A 81 -83.99 16.63 -37.66
C GLU A 81 -83.59 15.34 -36.93
N GLU A 82 -84.19 14.19 -37.27
CA GLU A 82 -83.81 12.88 -36.74
C GLU A 82 -82.42 12.43 -37.21
N SER A 83 -82.12 12.50 -38.52
CA SER A 83 -80.80 12.15 -39.06
C SER A 83 -79.68 13.11 -38.62
N ILE A 84 -80.02 14.36 -38.31
CA ILE A 84 -79.07 15.34 -37.75
C ILE A 84 -78.82 15.06 -36.26
N THR A 85 -79.87 14.91 -35.45
CA THR A 85 -79.73 14.67 -34.00
C THR A 85 -79.08 13.32 -33.69
N ARG A 86 -79.39 12.26 -34.45
CA ARG A 86 -78.72 10.95 -34.31
C ARG A 86 -77.21 11.07 -34.53
N ARG A 87 -76.77 11.72 -35.63
CA ARG A 87 -75.34 11.92 -35.93
C ARG A 87 -74.64 12.79 -34.89
N GLN A 88 -75.33 13.80 -34.34
CA GLN A 88 -74.80 14.61 -33.22
C GLN A 88 -74.60 13.78 -31.94
N GLN A 89 -75.54 12.89 -31.61
CA GLN A 89 -75.41 11.97 -30.46
C GLN A 89 -74.30 10.94 -30.67
N GLU A 90 -74.20 10.36 -31.87
CA GLU A 90 -73.10 9.44 -32.25
C GLU A 90 -71.74 10.12 -32.13
N LYS A 91 -71.61 11.35 -32.64
CA LYS A 91 -70.39 12.17 -32.53
C LYS A 91 -69.99 12.45 -31.08
N LEU A 92 -70.91 12.95 -30.27
CA LEU A 92 -70.66 13.21 -28.83
C LEU A 92 -70.26 11.95 -28.07
N LYS A 93 -70.83 10.79 -28.43
CA LYS A 93 -70.47 9.49 -27.85
C LYS A 93 -69.06 9.04 -28.26
N MET A 94 -68.66 9.25 -29.52
CA MET A 94 -67.30 8.94 -29.98
C MET A 94 -66.26 9.86 -29.34
N GLU A 95 -66.53 11.16 -29.29
CA GLU A 95 -65.69 12.17 -28.62
C GLU A 95 -65.52 11.87 -27.10
N ALA A 96 -66.57 11.37 -26.43
CA ALA A 96 -66.49 10.93 -25.04
C ALA A 96 -65.63 9.67 -24.86
N LEU A 97 -65.77 8.67 -25.75
CA LEU A 97 -64.96 7.44 -25.72
C LEU A 97 -63.50 7.69 -26.08
N GLU A 98 -63.21 8.68 -26.92
CA GLU A 98 -61.86 9.13 -27.25
C GLU A 98 -61.21 9.78 -26.02
N ARG A 99 -61.89 10.75 -25.38
CA ARG A 99 -61.42 11.35 -24.11
C ARG A 99 -61.23 10.34 -22.98
N GLU A 100 -62.11 9.36 -22.84
CA GLU A 100 -61.95 8.30 -21.82
C GLU A 100 -60.69 7.46 -22.06
N ARG A 101 -60.35 7.18 -23.33
CA ARG A 101 -59.11 6.49 -23.71
C ARG A 101 -57.88 7.36 -23.43
N GLU A 102 -57.92 8.64 -23.79
CA GLU A 102 -56.83 9.59 -23.51
C GLU A 102 -56.58 9.74 -22.00
N GLU A 103 -57.63 9.94 -21.21
CA GLU A 103 -57.52 9.97 -19.75
C GLU A 103 -56.98 8.66 -19.18
N ARG A 104 -57.45 7.51 -19.69
CA ARG A 104 -56.95 6.21 -19.23
C ARG A 104 -55.45 6.04 -19.52
N VAL A 105 -55.00 6.36 -20.73
CA VAL A 105 -53.57 6.31 -21.10
C VAL A 105 -52.74 7.29 -20.25
N LEU A 106 -53.28 8.47 -19.94
CA LEU A 106 -52.63 9.44 -19.06
C LEU A 106 -52.52 8.94 -17.61
N ARG A 107 -53.58 8.30 -17.08
CA ARG A 107 -53.60 7.69 -15.74
C ARG A 107 -52.62 6.52 -15.66
N GLU A 108 -52.67 5.58 -16.61
CA GLU A 108 -51.75 4.43 -16.67
C GLU A 108 -50.28 4.89 -16.75
N ARG A 109 -49.99 5.95 -17.51
CA ARG A 109 -48.65 6.57 -17.57
C ARG A 109 -48.22 7.21 -16.25
N GLN A 110 -49.13 7.90 -15.54
CA GLN A 110 -48.83 8.48 -14.23
C GLN A 110 -48.61 7.41 -13.15
N GLU A 111 -49.34 6.29 -13.22
CA GLU A 111 -49.12 5.14 -12.33
C GLU A 111 -47.81 4.42 -12.64
N GLU A 112 -47.46 4.24 -13.92
CA GLU A 112 -46.15 3.69 -14.30
C GLU A 112 -44.99 4.59 -13.83
N GLU A 113 -45.10 5.91 -13.96
CA GLU A 113 -44.08 6.85 -13.49
C GLU A 113 -43.91 6.80 -11.96
N ARG A 114 -45.01 6.72 -11.20
CA ARG A 114 -44.98 6.52 -9.74
C ARG A 114 -44.37 5.17 -9.34
N LEU A 115 -44.67 4.10 -10.08
CA LEU A 115 -44.08 2.77 -9.85
C LEU A 115 -42.56 2.79 -10.10
N ARG A 116 -42.12 3.41 -11.20
CA ARG A 116 -40.70 3.59 -11.54
C ARG A 116 -39.96 4.46 -10.52
N GLU A 117 -40.61 5.49 -9.96
CA GLU A 117 -40.02 6.29 -8.87
C GLU A 117 -39.92 5.49 -7.57
N ALA A 118 -40.97 4.75 -7.19
CA ALA A 118 -40.96 3.91 -6.00
C ALA A 118 -39.92 2.77 -6.10
N GLU A 119 -39.75 2.16 -7.27
CA GLU A 119 -38.69 1.19 -7.54
C GLU A 119 -37.29 1.83 -7.43
N ARG A 120 -37.07 2.98 -8.09
CA ARG A 120 -35.82 3.75 -7.96
C ARG A 120 -35.48 4.10 -6.52
N LYS A 121 -36.48 4.45 -5.70
CA LYS A 121 -36.30 4.75 -4.27
C LYS A 121 -35.91 3.50 -3.48
N ARG A 122 -36.62 2.37 -3.68
CA ARG A 122 -36.28 1.09 -3.05
C ARG A 122 -34.87 0.61 -3.43
N LEU A 123 -34.46 0.79 -4.70
CA LEU A 123 -33.13 0.40 -5.15
C LEU A 123 -32.03 1.22 -4.46
N LYS A 124 -32.23 2.55 -4.30
CA LYS A 124 -31.32 3.42 -3.53
C LYS A 124 -31.26 3.01 -2.06
N GLU A 125 -32.40 2.74 -1.42
CA GLU A 125 -32.47 2.29 -0.03
C GLU A 125 -31.76 0.93 0.18
N GLU A 126 -31.85 0.01 -0.80
CA GLU A 126 -31.10 -1.24 -0.77
C GLU A 126 -29.59 -1.03 -1.02
N GLU A 127 -29.21 -0.13 -1.93
CA GLU A 127 -27.82 0.21 -2.21
C GLU A 127 -27.13 0.86 -1.00
N GLU A 128 -27.77 1.83 -0.35
CA GLU A 128 -27.29 2.39 0.92
C GLU A 128 -27.15 1.31 2.00
N LEU A 129 -28.11 0.39 2.12
CA LEU A 129 -28.03 -0.70 3.10
C LEU A 129 -26.89 -1.68 2.78
N ARG A 130 -26.62 -1.93 1.49
CA ARG A 130 -25.47 -2.73 1.02
C ARG A 130 -24.15 -2.01 1.28
N GLU A 131 -24.09 -0.69 1.10
CA GLU A 131 -22.92 0.14 1.38
C GLU A 131 -22.61 0.22 2.87
N ARG A 132 -23.59 0.54 3.72
CA ARG A 132 -23.42 0.54 5.19
C ARG A 132 -22.92 -0.83 5.71
N LYS A 133 -23.41 -1.94 5.14
CA LYS A 133 -22.90 -3.30 5.43
C LYS A 133 -21.47 -3.54 4.92
N ARG A 134 -21.06 -2.92 3.81
CA ARG A 134 -19.67 -2.95 3.32
C ARG A 134 -18.76 -2.13 4.24
N GLU A 135 -19.16 -0.92 4.62
CA GLU A 135 -18.44 -0.08 5.58
C GLU A 135 -18.23 -0.79 6.91
N GLU A 136 -19.30 -1.31 7.53
CA GLU A 136 -19.20 -1.98 8.83
C GLU A 136 -18.25 -3.20 8.75
N LYS A 137 -18.30 -3.94 7.64
CA LYS A 137 -17.40 -5.06 7.37
C LYS A 137 -15.95 -4.62 7.11
N GLN A 138 -15.72 -3.40 6.61
CA GLN A 138 -14.37 -2.81 6.53
C GLN A 138 -13.90 -2.33 7.91
N ARG A 139 -14.72 -1.58 8.66
CA ARG A 139 -14.42 -1.11 10.02
C ARG A 139 -14.06 -2.28 10.95
N ARG A 140 -14.85 -3.36 10.97
CA ARG A 140 -14.54 -4.59 11.72
C ARG A 140 -13.24 -5.27 11.28
N LYS A 141 -12.92 -5.25 9.97
CA LYS A 141 -11.64 -5.77 9.45
C LYS A 141 -10.44 -4.91 9.87
N GLU A 142 -10.59 -3.59 9.85
CA GLU A 142 -9.53 -2.67 10.25
C GLU A 142 -9.30 -2.72 11.75
N GLU A 143 -10.36 -2.72 12.56
CA GLU A 143 -10.29 -2.90 14.02
C GLU A 143 -9.60 -4.23 14.38
N ARG A 144 -9.98 -5.33 13.71
CA ARG A 144 -9.31 -6.62 13.88
C ARG A 144 -7.82 -6.53 13.53
N LYS A 145 -7.44 -5.91 12.41
CA LYS A 145 -6.03 -5.69 12.03
C LYS A 145 -5.27 -4.86 13.07
N ARG A 146 -5.89 -3.79 13.59
CA ARG A 146 -5.30 -2.95 14.65
C ARG A 146 -5.06 -3.75 15.93
N ARG A 147 -6.03 -4.57 16.35
CA ARG A 147 -5.89 -5.51 17.50
C ARG A 147 -4.78 -6.53 17.26
N GLU A 148 -4.72 -7.15 16.08
CA GLU A 148 -3.67 -8.11 15.70
C GLU A 148 -2.27 -7.47 15.64
N GLU A 149 -2.16 -6.21 15.16
CA GLU A 149 -0.89 -5.48 15.17
C GLU A 149 -0.46 -5.07 16.58
N GLU A 150 -1.40 -4.58 17.40
CA GLU A 150 -1.14 -4.21 18.79
C GLU A 150 -0.70 -5.44 19.61
N GLU A 151 -1.35 -6.60 19.42
CA GLU A 151 -0.95 -7.84 20.08
C GLU A 151 0.44 -8.30 19.63
N ARG A 152 0.78 -8.17 18.33
CA ARG A 152 2.15 -8.44 17.84
C ARG A 152 3.17 -7.46 18.43
N ARG A 153 2.84 -6.18 18.59
CA ARG A 153 3.71 -5.18 19.25
C ARG A 153 3.94 -5.55 20.71
N ARG A 154 2.88 -5.85 21.47
CA ARG A 154 2.94 -6.30 22.88
C ARG A 154 3.80 -7.56 23.03
N ARG A 155 3.61 -8.57 22.18
CA ARG A 155 4.43 -9.81 22.17
C ARG A 155 5.92 -9.53 21.92
N VAL A 156 6.25 -8.67 20.96
CA VAL A 156 7.64 -8.29 20.67
C VAL A 156 8.25 -7.46 21.80
N GLU A 157 7.48 -6.57 22.44
CA GLU A 157 7.93 -5.81 23.61
C GLU A 157 8.17 -6.72 24.83
N GLU A 158 7.31 -7.71 25.05
CA GLU A 158 7.49 -8.73 26.09
C GLU A 158 8.70 -9.64 25.82
N GLU A 159 8.90 -10.08 24.57
CA GLU A 159 10.08 -10.85 24.17
C GLU A 159 11.38 -10.04 24.36
N LEU A 160 11.39 -8.77 23.94
CA LEU A 160 12.53 -7.86 24.18
C LEU A 160 12.77 -7.61 25.68
N ARG A 161 11.72 -7.58 26.49
CA ARG A 161 11.83 -7.45 27.95
C ARG A 161 12.44 -8.73 28.57
N ARG A 162 11.87 -9.90 28.28
CA ARG A 162 12.39 -11.20 28.75
C ARG A 162 13.85 -11.38 28.35
N ARG A 163 14.22 -11.04 27.12
CA ARG A 163 15.60 -11.10 26.61
C ARG A 163 16.56 -10.16 27.33
N ARG A 164 16.09 -8.99 27.82
CA ARG A 164 16.89 -8.11 28.69
C ARG A 164 17.04 -8.67 30.10
N GLU A 165 15.98 -9.24 30.66
CA GLU A 165 16.00 -9.88 31.98
C GLU A 165 16.96 -11.09 31.98
N GLU A 166 16.94 -11.93 30.93
CA GLU A 166 17.92 -12.99 30.69
C GLU A 166 19.35 -12.48 30.48
N GLU A 167 19.55 -11.35 29.77
CA GLU A 167 20.87 -10.76 29.55
C GLU A 167 21.46 -10.16 30.85
N GLU A 168 20.61 -9.58 31.70
CA GLU A 168 21.00 -9.16 33.05
C GLU A 168 21.31 -10.34 33.97
N GLU A 169 20.50 -11.39 33.97
CA GLU A 169 20.77 -12.59 34.77
C GLU A 169 22.09 -13.26 34.34
N ARG A 170 22.32 -13.41 33.03
CA ARG A 170 23.60 -13.89 32.48
C ARG A 170 24.78 -13.05 32.93
N LYS A 171 24.67 -11.71 32.93
CA LYS A 171 25.73 -10.81 33.41
C LYS A 171 25.97 -10.95 34.91
N ARG A 172 24.92 -11.12 35.73
CA ARG A 172 25.04 -11.36 37.17
C ARG A 172 25.74 -12.68 37.46
N LEU A 173 25.39 -13.75 36.73
CA LEU A 173 26.03 -15.06 36.83
C LEU A 173 27.49 -15.04 36.33
N GLU A 174 27.79 -14.31 35.25
CA GLU A 174 29.16 -14.12 34.77
C GLU A 174 30.01 -13.30 35.75
N GLU A 175 29.45 -12.24 36.34
CA GLU A 175 30.13 -11.46 37.37
C GLU A 175 30.36 -12.28 38.64
N GLU A 176 29.39 -13.09 39.08
CA GLU A 176 29.56 -13.97 40.24
C GLU A 176 30.60 -15.06 39.97
N ALA A 177 30.57 -15.71 38.80
CA ALA A 177 31.58 -16.68 38.38
C ALA A 177 32.97 -16.04 38.29
N ARG A 178 33.06 -14.79 37.84
CA ARG A 178 34.30 -14.01 37.85
C ARG A 178 34.79 -13.71 39.26
N ARG A 179 33.91 -13.25 40.17
CA ARG A 179 34.25 -13.00 41.59
C ARG A 179 34.74 -14.27 42.27
N ARG A 180 34.07 -15.41 42.04
CA ARG A 180 34.50 -16.75 42.54
C ARG A 180 35.91 -17.10 42.05
N ARG A 181 36.21 -16.93 40.75
CA ARG A 181 37.56 -17.13 40.19
C ARG A 181 38.61 -16.18 40.76
N GLU A 182 38.26 -14.90 40.96
CA GLU A 182 39.16 -13.93 41.58
C GLU A 182 39.45 -14.27 43.06
N GLU A 183 38.47 -14.82 43.79
CA GLU A 183 38.70 -15.38 45.13
C GLU A 183 39.52 -16.68 45.14
N GLU A 184 39.30 -17.59 44.19
CA GLU A 184 40.10 -18.82 44.05
C GLU A 184 41.56 -18.48 43.76
N ILE A 185 41.81 -17.51 42.86
CA ILE A 185 43.17 -17.00 42.58
C ILE A 185 43.76 -16.31 43.82
N ARG A 186 42.96 -15.62 44.65
CA ARG A 186 43.44 -15.02 45.90
C ARG A 186 43.82 -16.09 46.92
N LYS A 187 42.95 -17.09 47.15
CA LYS A 187 43.19 -18.23 48.04
C LYS A 187 44.41 -19.06 47.60
N ALA A 188 44.57 -19.29 46.29
CA ALA A 188 45.73 -19.99 45.74
C ALA A 188 47.05 -19.22 45.99
N ARG A 189 47.04 -17.88 45.92
CA ARG A 189 48.21 -17.04 46.28
C ARG A 189 48.48 -17.03 47.78
N GLU A 190 47.43 -16.96 48.61
CA GLU A 190 47.53 -17.08 50.06
C GLU A 190 48.14 -18.44 50.46
N GLU A 191 47.74 -19.53 49.79
CA GLU A 191 48.31 -20.88 49.97
C GLU A 191 49.75 -21.00 49.43
N GLU A 192 50.06 -20.43 48.26
CA GLU A 192 51.41 -20.36 47.70
C GLU A 192 52.36 -19.61 48.64
N GLU A 193 51.92 -18.49 49.23
CA GLU A 193 52.72 -17.74 50.18
C GLU A 193 52.92 -18.51 51.50
N LEU A 194 51.90 -19.21 52.00
CA LEU A 194 52.03 -20.09 53.17
C LEU A 194 52.99 -21.27 52.91
N ARG A 195 52.86 -21.94 51.76
CA ARG A 195 53.79 -22.99 51.31
C ARG A 195 55.22 -22.47 51.19
N ARG A 196 55.39 -21.26 50.66
CA ARG A 196 56.69 -20.61 50.54
C ARG A 196 57.28 -20.26 51.92
N ARG A 197 56.51 -19.67 52.83
CA ARG A 197 56.94 -19.39 54.22
C ARG A 197 57.38 -20.67 54.93
N TYR A 198 56.62 -21.77 54.77
CA TYR A 198 56.97 -23.09 55.32
C TYR A 198 58.26 -23.67 54.71
N GLN A 199 58.48 -23.51 53.40
CA GLN A 199 59.75 -23.89 52.75
C GLN A 199 60.92 -23.01 53.21
N GLU A 200 60.72 -21.71 53.41
CA GLU A 200 61.75 -20.80 53.95
C GLU A 200 62.08 -21.13 55.42
N GLU A 201 61.12 -21.56 56.24
CA GLU A 201 61.37 -22.10 57.58
C GLU A 201 62.14 -23.43 57.57
N LEU A 202 61.75 -24.39 56.72
CA LEU A 202 62.49 -25.65 56.56
C LEU A 202 63.92 -25.39 56.11
N ARG A 203 64.11 -24.45 55.18
CA ARG A 203 65.43 -24.05 54.68
C ARG A 203 66.27 -23.38 55.77
N ARG A 204 65.68 -22.51 56.60
CA ARG A 204 66.35 -21.94 57.78
C ARG A 204 66.75 -23.01 58.80
N LYS A 205 65.86 -23.94 59.14
CA LYS A 205 66.17 -25.06 60.05
C LYS A 205 67.32 -25.93 59.53
N TRP A 206 67.37 -26.15 58.21
CA TRP A 206 68.47 -26.87 57.57
C TRP A 206 69.78 -26.06 57.55
N GLU A 207 69.74 -24.76 57.25
CA GLU A 207 70.90 -23.85 57.33
C GLU A 207 71.42 -23.70 58.77
N GLU A 208 70.53 -23.72 59.78
CA GLU A 208 70.88 -23.74 61.21
C GLU A 208 71.50 -25.07 61.64
N GLU A 209 70.98 -26.22 61.16
CA GLU A 209 71.57 -27.53 61.43
C GLU A 209 72.93 -27.69 60.74
N GLU A 210 73.08 -27.23 59.49
CA GLU A 210 74.35 -27.23 58.77
C GLU A 210 75.38 -26.31 59.46
N ALA A 211 74.96 -25.12 59.91
CA ALA A 211 75.80 -24.22 60.70
C ALA A 211 76.17 -24.81 62.08
N ARG A 212 75.27 -25.58 62.69
CA ARG A 212 75.56 -26.32 63.94
C ARG A 212 76.60 -27.41 63.69
N ARG A 213 76.39 -28.28 62.69
CA ARG A 213 77.35 -29.34 62.31
C ARG A 213 78.73 -28.75 62.01
N LYS A 214 78.80 -27.64 61.26
CA LYS A 214 80.06 -26.92 60.99
C LYS A 214 80.75 -26.38 62.23
N ARG A 215 80.00 -25.92 63.25
CA ARG A 215 80.57 -25.51 64.55
C ARG A 215 81.06 -26.71 65.35
N GLU A 216 80.34 -27.83 65.32
CA GLU A 216 80.74 -29.08 65.97
C GLU A 216 81.99 -29.68 65.30
N GLU A 217 82.10 -29.63 63.96
CA GLU A 217 83.32 -29.97 63.20
C GLU A 217 84.49 -29.02 63.47
N GLU A 218 84.26 -27.70 63.57
CA GLU A 218 85.32 -26.74 63.91
C GLU A 218 85.84 -26.96 65.34
N LEU A 219 84.95 -27.24 66.30
CA LEU A 219 85.33 -27.60 67.67
C LEU A 219 86.10 -28.92 67.71
N TRP A 220 85.67 -29.94 66.96
CA TRP A 220 86.40 -31.20 66.84
C TRP A 220 87.81 -30.99 66.27
N ARG A 221 87.95 -30.23 65.17
CA ARG A 221 89.26 -29.90 64.60
C ARG A 221 90.15 -29.13 65.56
N ARG A 222 89.62 -28.19 66.34
CA ARG A 222 90.39 -27.49 67.38
C ARG A 222 90.84 -28.43 68.49
N GLN A 223 90.01 -29.40 68.90
CA GLN A 223 90.41 -30.42 69.89
C GLN A 223 91.48 -31.36 69.33
N GLU A 224 91.37 -31.76 68.06
CA GLU A 224 92.37 -32.57 67.36
C GLU A 224 93.70 -31.80 67.18
N GLU A 225 93.66 -30.51 66.82
CA GLU A 225 94.83 -29.63 66.73
C GLU A 225 95.47 -29.36 68.10
N GLU A 226 94.67 -29.17 69.16
CA GLU A 226 95.18 -29.01 70.53
C GLU A 226 95.76 -30.32 71.09
N GLU A 227 95.19 -31.47 70.77
CA GLU A 227 95.72 -32.77 71.19
C GLU A 227 96.98 -33.15 70.41
N LEU A 228 97.08 -32.79 69.12
CA LEU A 228 98.32 -32.86 68.34
C LEU A 228 99.38 -31.89 68.87
N LEU A 229 99.02 -30.66 69.24
CA LEU A 229 99.94 -29.71 69.86
C LEU A 229 100.41 -30.18 71.24
N ARG A 230 99.53 -30.84 72.01
CA ARG A 230 99.88 -31.49 73.28
C ARG A 230 100.83 -32.65 73.05
N LYS A 231 100.58 -33.53 72.08
CA LYS A 231 101.49 -34.63 71.70
C LYS A 231 102.83 -34.09 71.22
N ALA A 232 102.86 -33.01 70.44
CA ALA A 232 104.09 -32.34 70.03
C ALA A 232 104.86 -31.72 71.21
N ARG A 233 104.18 -31.18 72.22
CA ARG A 233 104.80 -30.69 73.47
C ARG A 233 105.28 -31.82 74.38
N GLU A 234 104.54 -32.92 74.47
CA GLU A 234 104.99 -34.14 75.18
C GLU A 234 106.20 -34.78 74.45
N GLU A 235 106.22 -34.76 73.12
CA GLU A 235 107.37 -35.19 72.31
C GLU A 235 108.55 -34.20 72.42
N GLU A 236 108.32 -32.88 72.48
CA GLU A 236 109.37 -31.88 72.71
C GLU A 236 109.96 -32.04 74.12
N LEU A 237 109.13 -32.22 75.15
CA LEU A 237 109.57 -32.53 76.51
C LEU A 237 110.32 -33.86 76.59
N ARG A 238 109.84 -34.88 75.87
CA ARG A 238 110.50 -36.18 75.79
C ARG A 238 111.85 -36.08 75.07
N ARG A 239 111.91 -35.43 73.91
CA ARG A 239 113.17 -35.11 73.20
C ARG A 239 114.09 -34.23 74.03
N ARG A 240 113.57 -33.37 74.91
CA ARG A 240 114.35 -32.55 75.84
C ARG A 240 114.88 -33.35 77.04
N LEU A 241 114.13 -34.35 77.51
CA LEU A 241 114.58 -35.32 78.52
C LEU A 241 115.58 -36.30 77.91
N GLU A 242 115.33 -36.82 76.72
CA GLU A 242 116.26 -37.63 75.92
C GLU A 242 117.50 -36.81 75.53
N PHE A 243 117.40 -35.50 75.30
CA PHE A 243 118.53 -34.60 75.14
C PHE A 243 119.24 -34.32 76.46
N GLN A 244 118.57 -34.31 77.61
CA GLN A 244 119.23 -34.24 78.93
C GLN A 244 119.92 -35.57 79.29
N GLU A 245 119.33 -36.73 78.97
CA GLU A 245 120.00 -38.02 79.09
C GLU A 245 121.15 -38.18 78.09
N ALA A 246 120.98 -37.66 76.86
CA ALA A 246 122.04 -37.63 75.86
C ALA A 246 123.17 -36.69 76.28
N VAL A 247 122.88 -35.47 76.75
CA VAL A 247 123.88 -34.56 77.33
C VAL A 247 124.52 -35.16 78.57
N ARG A 248 123.79 -35.89 79.43
CA ARG A 248 124.39 -36.55 80.60
C ARG A 248 125.29 -37.72 80.20
N ARG A 249 124.89 -38.53 79.20
CA ARG A 249 125.74 -39.55 78.55
C ARG A 249 126.88 -38.93 77.75
N GLU A 250 126.74 -37.71 77.25
CA GLU A 250 127.74 -36.95 76.51
C GLU A 250 128.66 -36.15 77.44
N GLU A 251 128.28 -35.88 78.69
CA GLU A 251 129.15 -35.44 79.78
C GLU A 251 129.93 -36.63 80.35
N GLU A 252 129.29 -37.79 80.51
CA GLU A 252 129.96 -39.07 80.80
C GLU A 252 130.93 -39.47 79.66
N ALA A 253 130.56 -39.21 78.39
CA ALA A 253 131.40 -39.48 77.23
C ALA A 253 132.40 -38.34 76.89
N GLU A 254 132.17 -37.09 77.26
CA GLU A 254 133.16 -35.99 77.24
C GLU A 254 134.15 -36.17 78.39
N GLY A 255 133.76 -36.76 79.52
CA GLY A 255 134.70 -37.32 80.49
C GLY A 255 135.67 -38.32 79.83
N LEU A 256 135.19 -39.05 78.81
CA LEU A 256 135.98 -39.98 77.98
C LEU A 256 136.56 -39.35 76.69
N ARG A 257 136.19 -38.12 76.30
CA ARG A 257 136.53 -37.50 74.99
C ARG A 257 137.05 -36.07 75.05
N ARG A 258 137.17 -35.48 76.24
CA ARG A 258 138.25 -34.52 76.56
C ARG A 258 139.62 -35.20 76.61
N LEU A 259 139.66 -36.53 76.45
CA LEU A 259 140.83 -37.30 75.98
C LEU A 259 141.02 -37.29 74.44
N LYS A 260 140.09 -36.74 73.63
CA LYS A 260 140.21 -36.74 72.15
C LYS A 260 139.36 -35.71 71.36
N VAL A 261 139.70 -34.43 71.53
CA VAL A 261 139.91 -33.42 70.46
C VAL A 261 138.82 -33.19 69.37
N GLU A 262 138.15 -32.03 69.46
CA GLU A 262 137.73 -31.07 68.40
C GLU A 262 136.93 -31.48 67.12
N GLY A 263 135.97 -30.64 66.66
CA GLY A 263 135.39 -30.74 65.29
C GLY A 263 134.06 -30.00 64.97
N LEU A 264 134.10 -28.69 64.69
CA LEU A 264 132.97 -27.80 64.25
C LEU A 264 132.27 -28.28 62.93
N ARG A 265 130.95 -28.19 62.60
CA ARG A 265 129.78 -27.28 62.84
C ARG A 265 129.49 -26.24 61.70
N LYS A 266 128.32 -26.32 60.99
CA LYS A 266 127.59 -25.38 60.01
C LYS A 266 127.01 -26.14 58.76
N LYS A 267 126.03 -25.71 57.90
CA LYS A 267 125.19 -24.47 57.66
C LYS A 267 123.83 -24.75 56.89
N ARG A 268 123.07 -23.71 56.42
CA ARG A 268 121.67 -23.68 55.79
C ARG A 268 121.52 -22.45 54.79
N GLU A 269 120.46 -22.08 54.00
CA GLU A 269 118.97 -22.22 54.10
C GLU A 269 118.06 -22.10 52.79
N GLU A 270 117.53 -20.90 52.39
CA GLU A 270 116.89 -20.47 51.08
C GLU A 270 115.35 -20.69 50.70
N GLU A 271 114.79 -20.03 49.62
CA GLU A 271 113.33 -19.81 49.25
C GLU A 271 112.95 -19.98 47.69
N LEU A 272 111.86 -19.51 46.97
CA LEU A 272 110.66 -18.59 47.08
C LEU A 272 109.60 -18.68 45.87
N SER A 273 108.36 -18.10 45.97
CA SER A 273 107.37 -17.60 44.91
C SER A 273 106.45 -18.57 44.09
N GLY A 274 105.34 -18.24 43.34
CA GLY A 274 104.40 -17.07 43.12
C GLY A 274 104.12 -16.66 41.61
N GLY A 275 102.96 -16.32 40.98
CA GLY A 275 101.47 -16.20 41.21
C GLY A 275 100.74 -15.21 40.20
N ARG A 276 99.49 -15.40 39.63
CA ARG A 276 98.80 -14.51 38.58
C ARG A 276 97.21 -14.54 38.49
N LYS A 277 96.48 -13.78 37.58
CA LYS A 277 95.02 -13.34 37.74
C LYS A 277 94.13 -12.75 36.54
N LYS A 278 92.92 -13.33 36.24
CA LYS A 278 91.49 -12.82 35.91
C LYS A 278 90.93 -11.91 34.71
N GLU A 279 89.59 -12.05 34.47
CA GLU A 279 88.35 -11.20 34.09
C GLU A 279 88.34 -9.76 33.41
N GLY A 280 87.24 -9.13 32.85
CA GLY A 280 85.81 -9.50 32.45
C GLY A 280 84.66 -8.39 32.48
N LYS A 281 83.57 -8.46 31.63
CA LYS A 281 82.19 -7.75 31.60
C LYS A 281 82.02 -6.29 31.01
N GLY A 282 80.86 -5.67 30.61
CA GLY A 282 79.43 -6.03 30.22
C GLY A 282 78.28 -4.91 30.26
N LYS A 283 77.19 -4.94 29.40
CA LYS A 283 75.80 -4.28 29.43
C LYS A 283 75.40 -2.89 28.75
N LYS A 284 74.10 -2.69 28.31
CA LYS A 284 73.26 -1.41 28.19
C LYS A 284 71.79 -1.56 27.60
N ARG A 285 70.88 -0.53 27.62
CA ARG A 285 69.47 -0.42 27.01
C ARG A 285 68.87 1.04 26.99
N ARG A 286 67.81 1.33 26.16
CA ARG A 286 66.68 2.35 26.21
C ARG A 286 66.67 3.54 25.19
N GLU A 287 65.61 4.38 24.94
CA GLU A 287 64.09 4.32 24.85
C GLU A 287 63.46 5.76 24.60
N GLU A 288 62.15 5.89 24.30
CA GLU A 288 61.21 7.10 24.37
C GLU A 288 60.77 7.94 23.11
N ASP A 289 59.82 8.90 23.31
CA ASP A 289 58.62 9.22 22.47
C ASP A 289 58.13 10.73 22.54
N ARG A 290 57.31 11.27 21.58
CA ARG A 290 56.19 12.28 21.79
C ARG A 290 55.44 12.88 20.56
N LYS A 291 54.35 13.67 20.81
CA LYS A 291 53.17 13.98 19.91
C LYS A 291 52.78 15.48 19.71
N LYS A 292 52.08 15.81 18.59
CA LYS A 292 51.26 17.03 18.21
C LYS A 292 50.21 16.61 17.11
N ARG A 293 48.97 17.08 16.85
CA ARG A 293 47.94 18.09 17.29
C ARG A 293 47.96 19.53 16.69
N LYS A 294 46.86 20.25 16.30
CA LYS A 294 45.51 20.01 15.64
C LYS A 294 44.75 21.38 15.36
N LYS A 295 43.79 21.46 14.39
CA LYS A 295 42.53 22.32 14.30
C LYS A 295 42.44 23.55 13.33
N ARG A 296 41.40 23.61 12.44
CA ARG A 296 40.40 24.72 12.23
C ARG A 296 39.38 24.47 11.06
N GLU A 297 38.41 25.40 10.88
CA GLU A 297 37.09 25.30 10.19
C GLU A 297 36.49 26.72 9.95
N ARG A 298 35.38 27.07 9.23
CA ARG A 298 34.32 26.45 8.35
C ARG A 298 33.47 27.61 7.71
N LYS A 299 32.80 27.47 6.53
CA LYS A 299 31.73 28.42 6.04
C LYS A 299 30.60 27.77 5.19
N ARG A 300 29.55 28.54 4.82
CA ARG A 300 28.18 28.08 4.39
C ARG A 300 27.56 28.85 3.18
N ARG A 301 26.36 28.41 2.74
CA ARG A 301 25.48 28.90 1.62
C ARG A 301 24.15 29.54 2.13
N ARG A 302 23.34 30.08 1.18
CA ARG A 302 21.90 30.49 1.24
C ARG A 302 21.54 31.81 1.96
N SER A 303 20.34 32.41 1.80
CA SER A 303 19.53 32.82 0.60
C SER A 303 18.11 33.23 1.04
N GLU A 304 17.64 34.47 0.79
CA GLU A 304 16.25 34.90 1.11
C GLU A 304 15.87 36.24 0.43
N GLY A 305 14.57 36.54 0.32
CA GLY A 305 14.01 37.81 -0.20
C GLY A 305 12.55 37.67 -0.66
N ARG A 306 11.63 38.55 -0.21
CA ARG A 306 10.17 38.44 -0.44
C ARG A 306 9.45 39.80 -0.37
N GLU A 307 8.47 40.01 -1.27
CA GLU A 307 7.25 40.87 -1.17
C GLU A 307 7.33 42.40 -0.88
N GLY A 308 6.31 43.13 -1.39
CA GLY A 308 5.97 44.53 -1.08
C GLY A 308 4.89 45.10 -2.01
N TRP A 309 3.79 45.64 -1.47
CA TRP A 309 2.65 46.17 -2.27
C TRP A 309 1.75 47.15 -1.45
N SER A 310 1.52 48.37 -1.97
CA SER A 310 0.55 49.43 -1.57
C SER A 310 0.82 50.66 -2.50
N GLY A 311 -0.13 51.50 -2.94
CA GLY A 311 -1.08 52.35 -2.20
C GLY A 311 -0.50 53.78 -2.04
N GLU A 312 -1.16 54.91 -2.30
CA GLU A 312 -2.58 55.23 -2.60
C GLU A 312 -2.72 56.40 -3.64
N GLU A 313 -3.74 57.27 -3.56
CA GLU A 313 -4.38 57.98 -4.70
C GLU A 313 -4.77 59.47 -4.42
N TRP A 314 -5.32 60.17 -5.44
CA TRP A 314 -5.99 61.52 -5.47
C TRP A 314 -5.06 62.74 -5.71
N GLU A 315 -5.48 63.85 -6.34
CA GLU A 315 -6.83 64.41 -6.63
C GLU A 315 -7.02 64.95 -8.08
N THR A 316 -8.29 65.18 -8.50
CA THR A 316 -8.84 66.54 -8.76
C THR A 316 -10.28 66.48 -9.31
N SER A 317 -11.19 67.29 -8.75
CA SER A 317 -12.63 67.23 -9.08
C SER A 317 -13.15 68.53 -9.69
N ARG A 318 -13.45 68.53 -11.01
CA ARG A 318 -14.15 69.64 -11.69
C ARG A 318 -14.89 69.29 -13.00
N ASP A 319 -15.29 68.03 -13.16
CA ASP A 319 -15.90 67.52 -14.43
C ASP A 319 -17.02 66.48 -14.21
N VAL A 320 -17.52 66.42 -12.97
CA VAL A 320 -18.27 65.28 -12.43
C VAL A 320 -19.57 64.98 -13.20
N GLY A 321 -20.33 66.01 -13.58
CA GLY A 321 -21.65 65.85 -14.23
C GLY A 321 -21.64 65.47 -15.73
N LYS A 322 -20.45 65.40 -16.35
CA LYS A 322 -20.25 64.90 -17.73
C LYS A 322 -19.53 63.57 -17.74
N ARG A 323 -18.43 63.41 -16.99
CA ARG A 323 -17.70 62.13 -16.92
C ARG A 323 -18.61 61.00 -16.43
N GLN A 324 -19.33 61.18 -15.31
CA GLN A 324 -20.28 60.17 -14.78
C GLN A 324 -21.38 59.72 -15.75
N ARG A 325 -21.66 60.45 -16.85
CA ARG A 325 -22.56 59.98 -17.91
C ARG A 325 -21.84 59.15 -18.97
N GLY A 326 -20.65 59.57 -19.40
CA GLY A 326 -19.81 58.75 -20.28
C GLY A 326 -19.35 57.46 -19.61
N ASP A 327 -18.93 57.53 -18.35
CA ASP A 327 -18.49 56.39 -17.55
C ASP A 327 -19.61 55.35 -17.41
N ARG A 328 -20.84 55.77 -17.07
CA ARG A 328 -22.02 54.88 -17.02
C ARG A 328 -22.42 54.32 -18.38
N GLU A 329 -22.23 55.06 -19.47
CA GLU A 329 -22.50 54.54 -20.82
C GLU A 329 -21.46 53.49 -21.24
N LEU A 330 -20.20 53.65 -20.82
CA LEU A 330 -19.13 52.67 -20.99
C LEU A 330 -19.33 51.44 -20.09
N GLU A 331 -19.79 51.61 -18.85
CA GLU A 331 -20.22 50.49 -17.98
C GLU A 331 -21.38 49.72 -18.61
N LEU A 332 -22.41 50.41 -19.12
CA LEU A 332 -23.55 49.76 -19.79
C LEU A 332 -23.15 49.04 -21.08
N LYS A 333 -22.15 49.54 -21.82
CA LYS A 333 -21.57 48.84 -22.98
C LYS A 333 -20.80 47.60 -22.57
N ARG A 334 -19.91 47.69 -21.57
CA ARG A 334 -19.18 46.54 -21.02
C ARG A 334 -20.12 45.48 -20.44
N MET A 335 -21.16 45.87 -19.73
CA MET A 335 -22.17 44.95 -19.20
C MET A 335 -22.89 44.18 -20.31
N ARG A 336 -23.20 44.84 -21.45
CA ARG A 336 -23.77 44.17 -22.63
C ARG A 336 -22.76 43.27 -23.34
N GLU A 337 -21.52 43.74 -23.51
CA GLU A 337 -20.43 42.93 -24.08
C GLU A 337 -20.12 41.68 -23.23
N GLU A 338 -20.25 41.78 -21.89
CA GLU A 338 -20.19 40.62 -20.98
C GLU A 338 -21.44 39.74 -21.05
N GLU A 339 -22.63 40.31 -21.20
CA GLU A 339 -23.90 39.57 -21.34
C GLU A 339 -23.92 38.77 -22.65
N GLU A 340 -23.56 39.39 -23.79
CA GLU A 340 -23.36 38.75 -25.08
C GLU A 340 -22.28 37.65 -25.02
N GLN A 341 -21.17 37.87 -24.29
CA GLN A 341 -20.15 36.84 -24.08
C GLN A 341 -20.66 35.65 -23.25
N ARG A 342 -21.50 35.90 -22.24
CA ARG A 342 -22.14 34.84 -21.43
C ARG A 342 -23.18 34.08 -22.24
N GLU A 343 -23.98 34.75 -23.07
CA GLU A 343 -24.90 34.08 -24.01
C GLU A 343 -24.14 33.24 -25.05
N LEU A 344 -23.02 33.74 -25.58
CA LEU A 344 -22.14 32.98 -26.50
C LEU A 344 -21.45 31.78 -25.83
N GLN A 345 -21.20 31.83 -24.51
CA GLN A 345 -20.73 30.67 -23.74
C GLN A 345 -21.85 29.65 -23.55
N LEU A 346 -23.02 30.07 -23.06
CA LEU A 346 -24.20 29.22 -22.87
C LEU A 346 -24.68 28.59 -24.19
N ALA A 347 -24.55 29.28 -25.31
CA ALA A 347 -24.86 28.75 -26.65
C ALA A 347 -23.91 27.60 -27.04
N LYS A 348 -22.60 27.74 -26.76
CA LYS A 348 -21.59 26.70 -27.00
C LYS A 348 -21.78 25.50 -26.08
N GLU A 349 -22.07 25.73 -24.80
CA GLU A 349 -22.37 24.66 -23.84
C GLU A 349 -23.59 23.85 -24.27
N ARG A 350 -24.67 24.51 -24.70
CA ARG A 350 -25.87 23.86 -25.27
C ARG A 350 -25.59 23.11 -26.58
N GLU A 351 -24.63 23.57 -27.39
CA GLU A 351 -24.23 22.85 -28.60
C GLU A 351 -23.38 21.61 -28.26
N GLU A 352 -22.47 21.72 -27.29
CA GLU A 352 -21.67 20.60 -26.80
C GLU A 352 -22.53 19.54 -26.08
N GLU A 353 -23.55 19.96 -25.33
CA GLU A 353 -24.55 19.09 -24.72
C GLU A 353 -25.35 18.31 -25.78
N LYS A 354 -25.81 18.99 -26.85
CA LYS A 354 -26.48 18.32 -27.99
C LYS A 354 -25.56 17.29 -28.66
N ARG A 355 -24.32 17.66 -28.97
CA ARG A 355 -23.33 16.74 -29.57
C ARG A 355 -23.06 15.52 -28.68
N LYS A 356 -23.01 15.70 -27.34
CA LYS A 356 -22.89 14.59 -26.38
C LYS A 356 -24.14 13.72 -26.35
N ALA A 357 -25.34 14.29 -26.42
CA ALA A 357 -26.59 13.56 -26.46
C ALA A 357 -26.73 12.74 -27.76
N GLU A 358 -26.36 13.30 -28.91
CA GLU A 358 -26.29 12.61 -30.21
C GLU A 358 -25.26 11.47 -30.18
N GLU A 359 -24.09 11.67 -29.58
CA GLU A 359 -23.10 10.62 -29.43
C GLU A 359 -23.57 9.51 -28.47
N GLU A 360 -24.23 9.85 -27.36
CA GLU A 360 -24.82 8.85 -26.47
C GLU A 360 -25.94 8.07 -27.15
N GLU A 361 -26.81 8.73 -27.94
CA GLU A 361 -27.85 8.04 -28.69
C GLU A 361 -27.25 7.10 -29.75
N LYS A 362 -26.20 7.53 -30.47
CA LYS A 362 -25.47 6.68 -31.41
C LYS A 362 -24.87 5.45 -30.72
N ARG A 363 -24.22 5.63 -29.57
CA ARG A 363 -23.68 4.53 -28.75
C ARG A 363 -24.79 3.60 -28.22
N ARG A 364 -25.98 4.12 -27.88
CA ARG A 364 -27.15 3.32 -27.49
C ARG A 364 -27.70 2.49 -28.66
N ARG A 365 -27.80 3.08 -29.86
CA ARG A 365 -28.20 2.37 -31.10
C ARG A 365 -27.22 1.25 -31.44
N GLU A 366 -25.91 1.54 -31.47
CA GLU A 366 -24.84 0.54 -31.68
C GLU A 366 -24.89 -0.59 -30.65
N ALA A 367 -25.12 -0.28 -29.37
CA ALA A 367 -25.26 -1.28 -28.32
C ALA A 367 -26.55 -2.12 -28.46
N GLN A 368 -27.63 -1.55 -29.01
CA GLN A 368 -28.87 -2.28 -29.31
C GLN A 368 -28.69 -3.22 -30.52
N GLU A 369 -27.98 -2.78 -31.56
CA GLU A 369 -27.61 -3.61 -32.72
C GLU A 369 -26.68 -4.76 -32.32
N GLN A 370 -25.67 -4.51 -31.48
CA GLN A 370 -24.82 -5.57 -30.93
C GLN A 370 -25.62 -6.59 -30.10
N ARG A 371 -26.62 -6.14 -29.32
CA ARG A 371 -27.51 -7.03 -28.57
C ARG A 371 -28.40 -7.87 -29.48
N SER A 372 -29.01 -7.29 -30.52
CA SER A 372 -29.85 -8.04 -31.45
C SER A 372 -29.03 -9.04 -32.30
N ALA A 373 -27.80 -8.68 -32.70
CA ALA A 373 -26.86 -9.60 -33.34
C ALA A 373 -26.42 -10.76 -32.41
N ALA A 374 -26.17 -10.47 -31.12
CA ALA A 374 -25.87 -11.49 -30.12
C ALA A 374 -27.09 -12.40 -29.82
N GLU A 375 -28.31 -11.88 -29.91
CA GLU A 375 -29.54 -12.67 -29.81
C GLU A 375 -29.78 -13.54 -31.05
N ALA A 376 -29.54 -13.00 -32.25
CA ALA A 376 -29.65 -13.72 -33.51
C ALA A 376 -28.65 -14.89 -33.60
N THR A 377 -27.39 -14.69 -33.19
CA THR A 377 -26.40 -15.76 -33.15
C THR A 377 -26.74 -16.84 -32.11
N ARG A 378 -27.27 -16.47 -30.93
CA ARG A 378 -27.82 -17.44 -29.96
C ARG A 378 -29.01 -18.22 -30.50
N LYS A 379 -29.92 -17.56 -31.24
CA LYS A 379 -31.06 -18.22 -31.91
C LYS A 379 -30.58 -19.22 -32.95
N LEU A 380 -29.58 -18.86 -33.77
CA LEU A 380 -28.97 -19.77 -34.76
C LEU A 380 -28.29 -20.98 -34.10
N GLN A 381 -27.53 -20.76 -33.01
CA GLN A 381 -26.93 -21.84 -32.22
C GLN A 381 -28.01 -22.77 -31.62
N ALA A 382 -29.09 -22.22 -31.07
CA ALA A 382 -30.21 -23.00 -30.56
C ALA A 382 -30.91 -23.82 -31.66
N THR A 383 -31.08 -23.27 -32.88
CA THR A 383 -31.62 -24.06 -34.00
C THR A 383 -30.69 -25.18 -34.45
N HIS A 384 -29.37 -24.99 -34.42
CA HIS A 384 -28.40 -26.04 -34.77
C HIS A 384 -28.45 -27.19 -33.74
N LEU A 385 -28.46 -26.86 -32.44
CA LEU A 385 -28.60 -27.86 -31.37
C LEU A 385 -29.94 -28.62 -31.45
N LEU A 386 -31.04 -27.95 -31.84
CA LEU A 386 -32.33 -28.62 -32.07
C LEU A 386 -32.30 -29.54 -33.30
N GLN A 387 -31.54 -29.22 -34.34
CA GLN A 387 -31.32 -30.09 -35.49
C GLN A 387 -30.49 -31.33 -35.10
N GLU A 388 -29.37 -31.15 -34.40
CA GLU A 388 -28.56 -32.26 -33.86
C GLU A 388 -29.39 -33.21 -32.97
N LEU A 389 -30.18 -32.67 -32.05
CA LEU A 389 -31.06 -33.46 -31.18
C LEU A 389 -32.13 -34.22 -31.99
N PHE A 390 -32.68 -33.62 -33.04
CA PHE A 390 -33.67 -34.28 -33.90
C PHE A 390 -33.06 -35.41 -34.74
N GLU A 391 -31.81 -35.26 -35.21
CA GLU A 391 -31.07 -36.32 -35.88
C GLU A 391 -30.70 -37.46 -34.92
N LEU A 392 -30.28 -37.15 -33.69
CA LEU A 392 -30.03 -38.15 -32.65
C LEU A 392 -31.28 -38.96 -32.30
N VAL A 393 -32.45 -38.30 -32.14
CA VAL A 393 -33.73 -38.98 -31.89
C VAL A 393 -34.14 -39.85 -33.08
N ARG A 394 -33.93 -39.39 -34.32
CA ARG A 394 -34.14 -40.22 -35.52
C ARG A 394 -33.22 -41.44 -35.56
N ALA A 395 -31.94 -41.28 -35.19
CA ALA A 395 -30.98 -42.37 -35.13
C ALA A 395 -31.30 -43.39 -34.03
N GLN A 396 -31.76 -42.93 -32.86
CA GLN A 396 -32.27 -43.81 -31.81
C GLN A 396 -33.51 -44.59 -32.27
N LYS A 397 -34.51 -43.90 -32.84
CA LYS A 397 -35.72 -44.55 -33.35
C LYS A 397 -35.42 -45.60 -34.44
N LYS A 398 -34.45 -45.33 -35.32
CA LYS A 398 -34.01 -46.31 -36.33
C LYS A 398 -33.36 -47.54 -35.71
N ARG A 399 -32.52 -47.39 -34.69
CA ARG A 399 -31.95 -48.53 -33.93
C ARG A 399 -33.02 -49.32 -33.21
N GLU A 400 -33.97 -48.63 -32.58
CA GLU A 400 -35.15 -49.24 -31.97
C GLU A 400 -36.06 -49.98 -32.97
N GLU A 401 -36.00 -49.66 -34.26
CA GLU A 401 -36.73 -50.36 -35.32
C GLU A 401 -35.91 -51.56 -35.82
N GLU A 402 -34.60 -51.40 -36.01
CA GLU A 402 -33.65 -52.48 -36.32
C GLU A 402 -33.60 -53.57 -35.22
N GLU A 403 -33.62 -53.18 -33.94
CA GLU A 403 -33.68 -54.11 -32.80
C GLU A 403 -35.01 -54.86 -32.70
N LYS A 404 -36.11 -54.28 -33.23
CA LYS A 404 -37.45 -54.92 -33.29
C LYS A 404 -37.63 -55.80 -34.53
N GLU A 405 -36.83 -55.60 -35.57
CA GLU A 405 -36.80 -56.45 -36.77
C GLU A 405 -35.84 -57.65 -36.60
N ALA A 406 -34.90 -57.56 -35.65
CA ALA A 406 -33.94 -58.61 -35.33
C ALA A 406 -34.38 -59.58 -34.19
N ALA A 407 -35.60 -59.44 -33.65
CA ALA A 407 -36.11 -60.15 -32.47
C ALA A 407 -37.41 -60.93 -32.73
#